data_AF-A0A8D8B0M4-F1
#
_entry.id   AF-A0A8D8B0M4-F1
#
_cell.length_a   1.000
_cell.length_b   1.000
_cell.length_c   1.000
_cell.angle_alpha   90.00
_cell.angle_beta   90.00
_cell.angle_gamma   90.00
#
_symmetry.space_group_name_H-M   'P 1'
#
loop_
_entity.id
_entity.type
_entity.pdbx_description
1 polymer ?
#
loop_
_entity_poly.entity_id
_entity_poly.type
_entity_poly.pdbx_seq_one_letter_code
_entity_poly.pdbx_strand_id
1 'polypeptide(L)'
;MPYSSGTTGLPKGVELTHTNIVSNSEMLAVKAGQSPVVLPTTDSFQDVLPCVLPMFHIYGLTVTMISKLAKGTKLVTLPAFRPDTFLKALTEHKGTVLHAV
;
A
#
# COMPACT_ATOMS: atom_id res chain seq x y z
N MET A 1 -2.61 -10.95 -12.40
CA MET A 1 -1.47 -11.66 -11.81
C MET A 1 -0.22 -10.79 -11.91
N PRO A 2 0.53 -10.58 -10.81
CA PRO A 2 1.80 -9.87 -10.88
C PRO A 2 2.86 -10.70 -11.62
N TYR A 3 3.81 -10.01 -12.24
CA TYR A 3 5.00 -10.63 -12.82
C TYR A 3 6.22 -10.38 -11.93
N SER A 4 7.08 -11.37 -11.82
CA SER A 4 8.39 -11.25 -11.17
C SER A 4 9.49 -11.46 -12.21
N SER A 5 10.61 -10.75 -12.06
CA SER A 5 11.82 -10.97 -12.86
C SER A 5 12.40 -12.38 -12.64
N GLY A 6 12.09 -13.00 -11.49
CA GLY A 6 12.66 -14.29 -11.10
C GLY A 6 14.19 -14.27 -11.04
N THR A 7 14.80 -15.46 -10.94
CA THR A 7 16.26 -15.63 -10.90
C THR A 7 16.87 -15.98 -12.25
N THR A 8 16.04 -16.27 -13.27
CA THR A 8 16.48 -16.80 -14.57
C THR A 8 16.24 -15.80 -15.73
N GLY A 9 16.11 -14.50 -15.43
CA GLY A 9 16.03 -13.41 -16.41
C GLY A 9 14.64 -13.15 -17.01
N LEU A 10 13.95 -14.17 -17.52
CA LEU A 10 12.63 -13.98 -18.13
C LEU A 10 11.52 -13.76 -17.08
N PRO A 11 10.65 -12.74 -17.26
CA PRO A 11 9.51 -12.51 -16.38
C PRO A 11 8.58 -13.71 -16.31
N LYS A 12 8.15 -14.06 -15.10
CA LYS A 12 7.18 -15.14 -14.86
C LYS A 12 5.96 -14.60 -14.14
N GLY A 13 4.79 -15.05 -14.58
CA GLY A 13 3.53 -14.79 -13.87
C GLY A 13 3.55 -15.53 -12.54
N VAL A 14 3.28 -14.81 -11.46
CA VAL A 14 3.14 -15.40 -10.13
C VAL A 14 1.65 -15.58 -9.86
N GLU A 15 1.23 -16.83 -9.76
CA GLU A 15 -0.14 -17.16 -9.37
C GLU A 15 -0.33 -16.93 -7.87
N LEU A 16 -1.30 -16.08 -7.55
CA LEU A 16 -1.67 -15.77 -6.18
C LEU A 16 -3.14 -16.12 -6.00
N THR A 17 -3.41 -16.99 -5.03
CA THR A 17 -4.76 -17.27 -4.58
C THR A 17 -5.28 -16.14 -3.68
N HIS A 18 -6.59 -16.09 -3.48
CA HIS A 18 -7.20 -15.17 -2.52
C HIS A 18 -6.59 -15.33 -1.12
N THR A 19 -6.39 -16.56 -0.66
CA THR A 19 -5.77 -16.87 0.63
C THR A 19 -4.37 -16.30 0.73
N ASN A 20 -3.55 -16.33 -0.33
CA ASN A 20 -2.21 -15.73 -0.29
C ASN A 20 -2.27 -14.21 -0.01
N ILE A 21 -3.21 -13.50 -0.62
CA ILE A 21 -3.37 -12.05 -0.45
C ILE A 21 -3.89 -11.70 0.94
N VAL A 22 -4.86 -12.45 1.45
CA VAL A 22 -5.43 -12.26 2.79
C VAL A 22 -4.38 -12.54 3.86
N SER A 23 -3.68 -13.68 3.79
CA SER A 23 -2.62 -14.02 4.75
C SER A 23 -1.52 -12.97 4.79
N ASN A 24 -1.08 -12.44 3.64
CA ASN A 24 -0.12 -11.33 3.61
C ASN A 24 -0.66 -10.06 4.30
N SER A 25 -1.94 -9.75 4.12
CA SER A 25 -2.57 -8.58 4.74
C SER A 25 -2.67 -8.73 6.26
N GLU A 26 -2.98 -9.93 6.76
CA GLU A 26 -3.01 -10.25 8.19
C GLU A 26 -1.61 -10.22 8.81
N MET A 27 -0.61 -10.79 8.12
CA MET A 27 0.78 -10.75 8.57
C MET A 27 1.30 -9.32 8.77
N LEU A 28 0.91 -8.39 7.89
CA LEU A 28 1.26 -6.97 8.03
C LEU A 28 0.59 -6.34 9.26
N ALA A 29 -0.61 -6.78 9.64
CA ALA A 29 -1.28 -6.30 10.84
C ALA A 29 -0.61 -6.82 12.13
N VAL A 30 -0.13 -8.08 12.12
CA VAL A 30 0.50 -8.71 13.29
C VAL A 30 1.95 -8.23 13.51
N LYS A 31 2.72 -8.02 12.42
CA LYS A 31 4.13 -7.61 12.52
C LYS A 31 4.36 -6.25 13.19
N ALA A 32 3.34 -5.39 13.28
CA ALA A 32 3.46 -4.05 13.85
C ALA A 32 3.40 -4.01 15.39
N GLY A 33 3.85 -5.08 16.05
CA GLY A 33 3.91 -5.16 17.51
C GLY A 33 4.67 -3.98 18.13
N GLN A 34 4.04 -3.35 19.12
CA GLN A 34 4.40 -2.13 19.87
C GLN A 34 4.05 -0.77 19.24
N SER A 35 3.94 -0.66 17.91
CA SER A 35 3.38 0.55 17.28
C SER A 35 2.86 0.24 15.87
N PRO A 36 1.53 0.25 15.66
CA PRO A 36 0.97 0.08 14.33
C PRO A 36 1.44 1.19 13.41
N VAL A 37 1.94 0.86 12.21
CA VAL A 37 2.21 1.86 11.15
C VAL A 37 0.92 2.61 10.77
N VAL A 38 -0.24 1.98 10.94
CA VAL A 38 -1.57 2.48 10.62
C VAL A 38 -2.55 1.97 11.67
N LEU A 39 -3.45 2.83 12.14
CA LEU A 39 -4.51 2.47 13.07
C LEU A 39 -5.80 2.15 12.32
N PRO A 40 -6.66 1.25 12.84
CA PRO A 40 -8.02 1.12 12.34
C PRO A 40 -8.75 2.47 12.39
N THR A 41 -9.46 2.82 11.32
CA THR A 41 -10.28 4.03 11.27
C THR A 41 -11.35 3.99 12.36
N THR A 42 -11.63 5.16 12.93
CA THR A 42 -12.73 5.40 13.88
C THR A 42 -13.54 6.61 13.38
N ASP A 43 -14.62 6.95 14.08
CA ASP A 43 -15.41 8.15 13.76
C ASP A 43 -14.61 9.46 13.93
N SER A 44 -13.55 9.43 14.75
CA SER A 44 -12.72 10.61 15.07
C SER A 44 -11.33 10.59 14.44
N PHE A 45 -10.91 9.49 13.83
CA PHE A 45 -9.57 9.33 13.28
C PHE A 45 -9.55 8.46 12.02
N GLN A 46 -8.81 8.92 11.00
CA GLN A 46 -8.54 8.18 9.78
C GLN A 46 -7.13 8.48 9.28
N ASP A 47 -6.33 7.43 9.08
CA ASP A 47 -5.02 7.57 8.43
C ASP A 47 -5.15 7.93 6.95
N VAL A 48 -4.19 8.70 6.43
CA VAL A 48 -4.15 9.16 5.04
C VAL A 48 -2.82 8.76 4.39
N LEU A 49 -2.91 8.10 3.24
CA LEU A 49 -1.77 7.62 2.46
C LEU A 49 -1.82 8.14 1.01
N PRO A 50 -0.94 9.08 0.63
CA PRO A 50 -0.68 9.40 -0.77
C PRO A 50 -0.02 8.24 -1.51
N CYS A 51 -0.76 7.66 -2.45
CA CYS A 51 -0.38 6.49 -3.24
C CYS A 51 0.35 6.92 -4.51
N VAL A 52 1.68 6.82 -4.48
CA VAL A 52 2.55 7.03 -5.65
C VAL A 52 3.02 5.70 -6.28
N LEU A 53 2.98 4.62 -5.52
CA LEU A 53 3.45 3.31 -5.98
C LEU A 53 2.46 2.69 -6.97
N PRO A 54 2.93 2.07 -8.07
CA PRO A 54 2.03 1.47 -9.04
C PRO A 54 1.24 0.29 -8.46
N MET A 55 -0.09 0.32 -8.60
CA MET A 55 -0.98 -0.72 -8.07
C MET A 55 -0.92 -2.04 -8.87
N PHE A 56 -0.29 -2.05 -10.05
CA PHE A 56 0.00 -3.30 -10.77
C PHE A 56 1.21 -4.06 -10.21
N HIS A 57 2.04 -3.41 -9.38
CA HIS A 57 3.14 -4.05 -8.67
C HIS A 57 2.64 -4.62 -7.34
N ILE A 58 3.12 -5.80 -6.92
CA ILE A 58 2.60 -6.50 -5.74
C ILE A 58 2.69 -5.67 -4.45
N TYR A 59 3.71 -4.82 -4.33
CA TYR A 59 3.86 -3.88 -3.21
C TYR A 59 2.75 -2.80 -3.20
N GLY A 60 2.42 -2.24 -4.36
CA GLY A 60 1.32 -1.28 -4.50
C GLY A 60 -0.03 -1.94 -4.26
N LEU A 61 -0.24 -3.15 -4.77
CA LEU A 61 -1.49 -3.88 -4.60
C LEU A 61 -1.72 -4.34 -3.15
N THR A 62 -0.84 -5.17 -2.60
CA THR A 62 -1.10 -5.82 -1.31
C THR A 62 -0.82 -4.90 -0.14
N VAL A 63 0.32 -4.18 -0.14
CA VAL A 63 0.76 -3.41 1.02
C VAL A 63 0.19 -1.99 1.01
N THR A 64 0.08 -1.34 -0.15
CA THR A 64 -0.41 0.05 -0.22
C THR A 64 -1.91 0.13 -0.36
N MET A 65 -2.53 -0.74 -1.17
CA MET A 65 -3.96 -0.70 -1.42
C MET A 65 -4.75 -1.61 -0.48
N ILE A 66 -4.62 -2.94 -0.62
CA ILE A 66 -5.51 -3.91 0.05
C ILE A 66 -5.38 -3.82 1.58
N SER A 67 -4.16 -3.90 2.12
CA SER A 67 -3.98 -3.91 3.58
C SER A 67 -4.39 -2.58 4.25
N LYS A 68 -4.32 -1.46 3.52
CA LYS A 68 -4.67 -0.13 4.04
C LYS A 68 -6.17 0.14 3.95
N LEU A 69 -6.80 -0.25 2.84
CA LEU A 69 -8.26 -0.25 2.74
C LEU A 69 -8.90 -1.14 3.81
N ALA A 70 -8.30 -2.28 4.13
CA ALA A 70 -8.76 -3.16 5.21
C ALA A 70 -8.71 -2.50 6.61
N LYS A 71 -7.95 -1.41 6.79
CA LYS A 71 -7.92 -0.59 8.00
C LYS A 71 -8.76 0.68 7.90
N GLY A 72 -9.39 0.95 6.75
CA GLY A 72 -10.16 2.16 6.50
C GLY A 72 -9.31 3.40 6.18
N THR A 73 -8.03 3.23 5.84
CA THR A 73 -7.14 4.33 5.44
C THR A 73 -7.65 5.04 4.19
N LYS A 74 -7.59 6.36 4.17
CA LYS A 74 -7.84 7.18 2.97
C LYS A 74 -6.66 7.07 2.01
N LEU A 75 -6.92 6.55 0.82
CA LEU A 75 -5.91 6.48 -0.25
C LEU A 75 -6.05 7.66 -1.22
N VAL A 76 -5.02 8.50 -1.30
CA VAL A 76 -4.96 9.60 -2.28
C VAL A 76 -4.16 9.13 -3.48
N THR A 77 -4.82 8.81 -4.59
CA THR A 77 -4.15 8.26 -5.77
C THR A 77 -3.54 9.36 -6.64
N LEU A 78 -2.33 9.09 -7.14
CA LEU A 78 -1.64 9.94 -8.09
C LEU A 78 -1.42 9.15 -9.38
N PRO A 79 -1.68 9.72 -10.57
CA PRO A 79 -1.54 9.00 -11.84
C PRO A 79 -0.07 8.66 -12.16
N ALA A 80 0.87 9.46 -11.67
CA ALA A 80 2.30 9.25 -11.77
C ALA A 80 3.01 10.05 -10.68
N PHE A 81 4.26 9.66 -10.37
CA PHE A 81 5.10 10.49 -9.51
C PHE A 81 5.53 11.76 -10.23
N ARG A 82 5.15 12.91 -9.67
CA ARG A 82 5.85 14.18 -9.89
C ARG A 82 6.10 14.83 -8.53
N PRO A 83 7.33 15.27 -8.21
CA PRO A 83 7.68 15.81 -6.89
C PRO A 83 6.69 16.87 -6.40
N ASP A 84 6.38 17.86 -7.23
CA ASP A 84 5.49 18.97 -6.85
C ASP A 84 4.08 18.48 -6.52
N THR A 85 3.51 17.61 -7.35
CA THR A 85 2.17 17.05 -7.10
C THR A 85 2.14 16.12 -5.90
N PHE A 86 3.23 15.41 -5.64
CA PHE A 86 3.33 14.50 -4.50
C PHE A 86 3.44 15.26 -3.19
N LEU A 87 4.31 16.28 -3.13
CA LEU A 87 4.44 17.19 -1.98
C LEU A 87 3.14 17.96 -1.73
N LYS A 88 2.47 18.41 -2.79
CA LYS A 88 1.14 19.02 -2.69
C LYS A 88 0.12 18.03 -2.11
N ALA A 89 0.08 16.79 -2.58
CA ALA A 89 -0.84 15.78 -2.05
C ALA A 89 -0.57 15.44 -0.57
N LEU A 90 0.70 15.36 -0.16
CA LEU A 90 1.11 15.14 1.23
C LEU A 90 0.59 16.25 2.15
N THR A 91 0.72 17.50 1.73
CA THR A 91 0.32 18.68 2.52
C THR A 91 -1.19 18.91 2.50
N GLU A 92 -1.82 18.90 1.32
CA GLU A 92 -3.25 19.16 1.13
C GLU A 92 -4.13 18.12 1.82
N HIS A 93 -3.72 16.85 1.78
CA HIS A 93 -4.48 15.75 2.39
C HIS A 93 -3.97 15.35 3.77
N LYS A 94 -2.94 16.03 4.30
CA LYS A 94 -2.34 15.73 5.61
C LYS A 94 -1.92 14.27 5.75
N GLY A 95 -1.08 13.79 4.83
CA GLY A 95 -0.61 12.41 4.81
C GLY A 95 -0.01 12.00 6.16
N THR A 96 -0.52 10.92 6.75
CA THR A 96 -0.05 10.37 8.03
C THR A 96 0.87 9.16 7.86
N VAL A 97 0.85 8.56 6.66
CA VAL A 97 1.63 7.38 6.30
C VAL A 97 2.34 7.63 4.98
N LEU A 98 3.58 7.13 4.86
CA LEU A 98 4.38 7.23 3.64
C LEU A 98 4.88 5.85 3.21
N HIS A 99 4.60 5.49 1.95
CA HIS A 99 5.25 4.38 1.28
C HIS A 99 6.06 4.93 0.09
N ALA A 100 7.36 4.65 0.08
CA ALA A 100 8.30 5.07 -0.95
C ALA A 100 9.38 3.99 -1.14
N VAL A 101 10.14 4.07 -2.25
CA VAL A 101 11.28 3.19 -2.58
C VAL A 101 12.48 4.03 -3.02
#